data_AF-A0A9D1U845-F1
#
_entry.id   AF-A0A9D1U845-F1
#
_cell.length_a   1.000
_cell.length_b   1.000
_cell.length_c   1.000
_cell.angle_alpha   90.00
_cell.angle_beta   90.00
_cell.angle_gamma   90.00
#
_symmetry.space_group_name_H-M   'P 1'
#
loop_
_entity.id
_entity.type
_entity.pdbx_description
1 polymer ?
#
loop_
_entity_poly.entity_id
_entity_poly.type
_entity_poly.pdbx_seq_one_letter_code
_entity_poly.pdbx_strand_id
1 'polypeptide(L)'
;MSNEVHNFRKDDLLAALEAQQAGLSELYSEWCAFTGETRQRASELEDKYRRLTRGLYPALLDAVSPRRNISREHLLGALHGPAYDSRTWLDEGLSRMETALLMAGQTSRLLADFIARQGDTQGRLAE
;
A
#
# COMPACT_ATOMS: atom_id res chain seq x y z
N MET A 1 -24.18 -27.40 29.58
CA MET A 1 -24.56 -27.52 28.15
C MET A 1 -24.64 -26.17 27.42
N SER A 2 -25.53 -25.22 27.74
CA SER A 2 -25.65 -23.99 26.92
C SER A 2 -24.43 -23.03 27.02
N ASN A 3 -23.79 -22.93 28.20
CA ASN A 3 -22.61 -22.07 28.39
C ASN A 3 -21.32 -22.66 27.79
N GLU A 4 -21.15 -23.98 27.79
CA GLU A 4 -19.96 -24.65 27.21
C GLU A 4 -19.91 -24.50 25.69
N VAL A 5 -21.06 -24.60 25.02
CA VAL A 5 -21.17 -24.39 23.56
C VAL A 5 -20.88 -22.92 23.20
N HIS A 6 -21.24 -21.97 24.07
CA HIS A 6 -20.98 -20.55 23.85
C HIS A 6 -19.51 -20.20 24.04
N ASN A 7 -18.85 -20.78 25.06
CA ASN A 7 -17.41 -20.62 25.28
C ASN A 7 -16.58 -21.28 24.17
N PHE A 8 -16.95 -22.49 23.73
CA PHE A 8 -16.27 -23.16 22.61
C PHE A 8 -16.29 -22.29 21.35
N ARG A 9 -17.44 -21.70 21.02
CA ARG A 9 -17.58 -20.80 19.87
C ARG A 9 -16.82 -19.48 20.03
N LYS A 10 -16.65 -18.98 21.26
CA LYS A 10 -15.85 -17.80 21.58
C LYS A 10 -14.36 -18.07 21.33
N ASP A 11 -13.86 -19.18 21.85
CA ASP A 11 -12.44 -19.54 21.75
C ASP A 11 -12.04 -19.80 20.29
N ASP A 12 -12.91 -20.44 19.50
CA ASP A 12 -12.72 -20.62 18.05
C ASP A 12 -12.61 -19.29 17.31
N LEU A 13 -13.45 -18.30 17.65
CA LEU A 13 -13.43 -16.98 17.03
C LEU A 13 -12.16 -16.20 17.40
N LEU A 14 -11.72 -16.29 18.66
CA LEU A 14 -10.47 -15.66 19.10
C LEU A 14 -9.26 -16.29 18.41
N ALA A 15 -9.20 -17.62 18.33
CA ALA A 15 -8.14 -18.33 17.61
C ALA A 15 -8.10 -17.96 16.12
N ALA A 16 -9.26 -17.80 15.48
CA ALA A 16 -9.33 -17.34 14.10
C ALA A 16 -8.81 -15.90 13.92
N LEU A 17 -9.13 -14.99 14.85
CA LEU A 17 -8.65 -13.60 14.82
C LEU A 17 -7.14 -13.51 15.11
N GLU A 18 -6.61 -14.37 15.99
CA GLU A 18 -5.17 -14.49 16.23
C GLU A 18 -4.43 -14.97 14.98
N ALA A 19 -4.93 -16.02 14.33
CA ALA A 19 -4.38 -16.52 13.08
C ALA A 19 -4.43 -15.46 11.96
N GLN A 20 -5.56 -14.75 11.85
CA GLN A 20 -5.69 -13.63 10.91
C GLN A 20 -4.68 -12.52 11.20
N GLN A 21 -4.45 -12.18 12.47
CA GLN A 21 -3.51 -11.15 12.86
C GLN A 21 -2.05 -11.56 12.60
N ALA A 22 -1.72 -12.83 12.79
CA ALA A 22 -0.41 -13.38 12.39
C ALA A 22 -0.22 -13.25 10.88
N GLY A 23 -1.19 -13.69 10.08
CA GLY A 23 -1.13 -13.60 8.61
C GLY A 23 -1.04 -12.15 8.11
N LEU A 24 -1.77 -11.21 8.73
CA LEU A 24 -1.66 -9.78 8.39
C LEU A 24 -0.29 -9.18 8.74
N SER A 25 0.35 -9.66 9.80
CA SER A 25 1.68 -9.19 10.21
C SER A 25 2.78 -9.70 9.27
N GLU A 26 2.66 -10.95 8.83
CA GLU A 26 3.53 -11.54 7.80
C GLU A 26 3.36 -10.79 6.47
N LEU A 27 2.12 -10.63 6.01
CA LEU A 27 1.80 -9.91 4.78
C LEU A 27 2.27 -8.45 4.81
N TYR A 28 2.18 -7.77 5.96
CA TYR A 28 2.74 -6.43 6.12
C TYR A 28 4.26 -6.40 5.94
N SER A 29 4.96 -7.39 6.50
CA SER A 29 6.42 -7.49 6.38
C SER A 29 6.84 -7.74 4.92
N GLU A 30 6.14 -8.65 4.23
CA GLU A 30 6.31 -8.88 2.79
C GLU A 30 6.03 -7.61 1.98
N TRP A 31 4.95 -6.91 2.30
CA TRP A 31 4.59 -5.66 1.63
C TRP A 31 5.64 -4.57 1.80
N CYS A 32 6.22 -4.42 3.00
CA CYS A 32 7.31 -3.48 3.24
C CYS A 32 8.55 -3.80 2.40
N ALA A 33 8.94 -5.08 2.32
CA ALA A 33 10.06 -5.53 1.49
C ALA A 33 9.80 -5.23 0.00
N PHE A 34 8.63 -5.65 -0.50
CA PHE A 34 8.19 -5.38 -1.86
C PHE A 34 8.19 -3.88 -2.19
N THR A 35 7.69 -3.05 -1.27
CA THR A 35 7.64 -1.59 -1.43
C THR A 35 9.05 -1.00 -1.53
N GLY A 36 9.98 -1.46 -0.71
CA GLY A 36 11.38 -1.04 -0.75
C GLY A 36 12.04 -1.37 -2.10
N GLU A 37 11.93 -2.62 -2.54
CA GLU A 37 12.46 -3.08 -3.82
C GLU A 37 11.83 -2.35 -5.01
N THR A 38 10.52 -2.15 -4.97
CA THR A 38 9.77 -1.47 -6.04
C THR A 38 10.19 0.00 -6.17
N ARG A 39 10.31 0.72 -5.05
CA ARG A 39 10.78 2.12 -5.06
C ARG A 39 12.21 2.26 -5.56
N GLN A 40 13.09 1.33 -5.14
CA GLN A 40 14.46 1.28 -5.62
C GLN A 40 14.49 1.07 -7.14
N ARG A 41 13.76 0.05 -7.63
CA ARG A 41 13.72 -0.26 -9.06
C ARG A 41 13.08 0.84 -9.89
N ALA A 42 12.04 1.48 -9.39
CA ALA A 42 11.40 2.63 -10.05
C ALA A 42 12.39 3.79 -10.17
N SER A 43 13.17 4.08 -9.12
CA SER A 43 14.20 5.13 -9.13
C SER A 43 15.28 4.86 -10.17
N GLU A 44 15.74 3.60 -10.30
CA GLU A 44 16.72 3.21 -11.33
C GLU A 44 16.18 3.41 -12.76
N LEU A 45 14.90 3.07 -12.98
CA LEU A 45 14.26 3.26 -14.28
C LEU A 45 14.04 4.73 -14.59
N GLU A 46 13.65 5.54 -13.61
CA GLU A 46 13.51 6.98 -13.73
C GLU A 46 14.84 7.65 -14.06
N ASP A 47 15.94 7.24 -13.40
CA ASP A 47 17.27 7.75 -13.69
C ASP A 47 17.72 7.40 -15.12
N LYS A 48 17.45 6.17 -15.57
CA LYS A 48 17.71 5.77 -16.97
C LYS A 48 16.89 6.61 -17.95
N TYR A 49 15.60 6.79 -17.67
CA TYR A 49 14.71 7.63 -18.47
C TYR A 49 15.24 9.07 -18.55
N ARG A 50 15.63 9.65 -17.41
CA ARG A 50 16.17 11.01 -17.32
C ARG A 50 17.47 11.17 -18.09
N ARG A 51 18.36 10.17 -18.06
CA ARG A 51 19.61 10.16 -18.86
C ARG A 51 19.32 10.15 -20.36
N LEU A 52 18.37 9.32 -20.81
CA LEU A 52 17.99 9.24 -22.22
C LEU A 52 17.33 10.54 -22.71
N THR A 53 16.50 11.16 -21.88
CA THR A 53 15.72 12.36 -22.24
C THR A 53 16.45 13.69 -22.00
N ARG A 54 17.50 13.73 -21.17
CA ARG A 54 18.35 14.93 -21.01
C ARG A 54 19.51 15.02 -22.02
N GLY A 55 19.78 13.95 -22.76
CA GLY A 55 20.89 13.89 -23.73
C GLY A 55 20.59 14.60 -25.05
N LEU A 56 20.38 13.83 -26.11
CA LEU A 56 20.17 14.36 -27.47
C LEU A 56 18.81 15.04 -27.66
N TYR A 57 17.83 14.74 -26.80
CA TYR A 57 16.44 15.19 -26.92
C TYR A 57 16.28 16.72 -26.92
N PRO A 58 16.85 17.49 -25.98
CA PRO A 58 16.79 18.95 -26.04
C PRO A 58 17.33 19.54 -27.34
N ALA A 59 18.46 19.03 -27.85
CA ALA A 59 19.03 19.48 -29.11
C ALA A 59 18.14 19.14 -30.32
N LEU A 60 17.49 17.97 -30.32
CA LEU A 60 16.48 17.60 -31.32
C LEU A 60 15.24 18.49 -31.21
N LEU A 61 14.79 18.81 -30.01
CA LEU A 61 13.66 19.71 -29.77
C LEU A 61 13.95 21.12 -30.31
N ASP A 62 15.17 21.61 -30.12
CA ASP A 62 15.60 22.92 -30.63
C ASP A 62 15.69 22.94 -32.17
N ALA A 63 16.08 21.83 -32.80
CA ALA A 63 16.13 21.70 -34.26
C ALA A 63 14.73 21.65 -34.93
N VAL A 64 13.72 21.14 -34.22
CA VAL A 64 12.37 20.88 -34.78
C VAL A 64 11.34 21.93 -34.36
N SER A 65 11.48 22.56 -33.18
CA SER A 65 10.55 23.58 -32.67
C SER A 65 10.29 24.75 -33.64
N PRO A 66 11.31 25.35 -34.30
CA PRO A 66 11.08 26.47 -35.22
C PRO A 66 10.27 26.08 -36.47
N ARG A 67 10.24 24.79 -36.83
CA ARG A 67 9.70 24.32 -38.11
C ARG A 67 8.23 23.93 -38.08
N ARG A 68 7.64 23.75 -36.89
CA ARG A 68 6.29 23.15 -36.76
C ARG A 68 5.27 23.98 -35.98
N ASN A 69 5.61 25.20 -35.54
CA ASN A 69 4.72 26.00 -34.69
C ASN A 69 4.35 25.27 -33.36
N ILE A 70 5.18 24.32 -32.93
CA ILE A 70 5.01 23.56 -31.69
C ILE A 70 5.92 24.18 -30.64
N SER A 71 5.38 24.54 -29.47
CA SER A 71 6.21 25.12 -28.42
C SER A 71 7.14 24.08 -27.81
N ARG A 72 8.39 24.49 -27.61
CA ARG A 72 9.42 23.70 -26.93
C ARG A 72 8.97 23.23 -25.55
N GLU A 73 8.29 24.11 -24.80
CA GLU A 73 7.75 23.82 -23.48
C GLU A 73 6.72 22.69 -23.51
N HIS A 74 5.85 22.66 -24.52
CA HIS A 74 4.84 21.61 -24.66
C HIS A 74 5.49 20.25 -24.92
N LEU A 75 6.57 20.21 -25.72
CA LEU A 75 7.32 18.98 -25.98
C LEU A 75 8.10 18.50 -24.75
N LEU A 76 8.67 19.43 -23.96
CA LEU A 76 9.29 19.08 -22.68
C LEU A 76 8.27 18.57 -21.66
N GLY A 77 7.09 19.19 -21.60
CA GLY A 77 5.98 18.74 -20.75
C GLY A 77 5.52 17.32 -21.11
N ALA A 78 5.42 17.00 -22.40
CA ALA A 78 5.06 15.66 -22.87
C ALA A 78 6.10 14.59 -22.50
N LEU A 79 7.37 14.95 -22.38
CA LEU A 79 8.42 14.04 -21.89
C LEU A 79 8.33 13.88 -20.36
N HIS A 80 8.32 14.97 -19.62
CA HIS A 80 8.50 14.90 -18.17
C HIS A 80 7.21 14.64 -17.38
N GLY A 81 6.05 15.09 -17.87
CA GLY A 81 4.76 14.96 -17.18
C GLY A 81 4.40 13.50 -16.85
N PRO A 82 4.28 12.62 -17.85
CA PRO A 82 3.92 11.22 -17.61
C PRO A 82 4.91 10.46 -16.72
N ALA A 83 6.21 10.77 -16.84
CA ALA A 83 7.24 10.17 -16.01
C ALA A 83 7.08 10.57 -14.54
N TYR A 84 6.81 11.85 -14.28
CA TYR A 84 6.54 12.36 -12.93
C TYR A 84 5.26 11.74 -12.34
N ASP A 85 4.16 11.76 -13.10
CA ASP A 85 2.87 11.19 -12.67
C ASP A 85 2.99 9.70 -12.32
N SER A 86 3.77 8.95 -13.08
CA SER A 86 3.99 7.52 -12.84
C SER A 86 4.61 7.23 -11.48
N ARG A 87 5.57 8.06 -11.03
CA ARG A 87 6.23 7.90 -9.73
C ARG A 87 5.24 8.20 -8.60
N THR A 88 4.49 9.29 -8.73
CA THR A 88 3.47 9.69 -7.75
C THR A 88 2.40 8.61 -7.60
N TRP A 89 1.85 8.10 -8.70
CA TRP A 89 0.81 7.06 -8.63
C TRP A 89 1.32 5.73 -8.10
N LEU A 90 2.58 5.38 -8.38
CA LEU A 90 3.21 4.21 -7.80
C LEU A 90 3.30 4.35 -6.27
N ASP A 91 3.84 5.47 -5.77
CA ASP A 91 3.96 5.68 -4.32
C ASP A 91 2.60 5.73 -3.61
N GLU A 92 1.60 6.36 -4.23
CA GLU A 92 0.24 6.41 -3.72
C GLU A 92 -0.37 5.01 -3.61
N GLY A 93 -0.23 4.19 -4.67
CA GLY A 93 -0.68 2.80 -4.66
C GLY A 93 0.01 1.98 -3.56
N LEU A 94 1.31 2.16 -3.38
CA LEU A 94 2.09 1.48 -2.36
C LEU A 94 1.61 1.85 -0.94
N SER A 95 1.37 3.14 -0.69
CA SER A 95 0.91 3.66 0.60
C SER A 95 -0.54 3.28 0.94
N ARG A 96 -1.42 3.23 -0.06
CA ARG A 96 -2.82 2.82 0.16
C ARG A 96 -2.95 1.38 0.62
N MET A 97 -2.17 0.47 0.04
CA MET A 97 -2.19 -0.93 0.45
C MET A 97 -1.57 -1.10 1.85
N GLU A 98 -0.49 -0.37 2.17
CA GLU A 98 0.07 -0.33 3.52
C GLU A 98 -0.99 0.10 4.54
N THR A 99 -1.75 1.15 4.22
CA THR A 99 -2.87 1.62 5.04
C THR A 99 -3.95 0.55 5.21
N ALA A 100 -4.32 -0.15 4.12
CA ALA A 100 -5.32 -1.21 4.17
C ALA A 100 -4.90 -2.36 5.09
N LEU A 101 -3.63 -2.77 5.05
CA LEU A 101 -3.07 -3.81 5.93
C LEU A 101 -3.11 -3.39 7.41
N LEU A 102 -2.70 -2.16 7.70
CA LEU A 102 -2.74 -1.61 9.06
C LEU A 102 -4.18 -1.54 9.60
N MET A 103 -5.12 -1.06 8.78
CA MET A 103 -6.54 -0.97 9.14
C MET A 103 -7.16 -2.34 9.37
N ALA A 104 -6.84 -3.33 8.54
CA ALA A 104 -7.28 -4.71 8.74
C ALA A 104 -6.74 -5.28 10.07
N GLY A 105 -5.46 -5.04 10.39
CA GLY A 105 -4.85 -5.49 11.64
C GLY A 105 -5.48 -4.83 12.87
N GLN A 106 -5.74 -3.52 12.81
CA GLN A 106 -6.45 -2.81 13.88
C GLN A 106 -7.88 -3.33 14.07
N THR A 107 -8.60 -3.57 12.97
CA THR A 107 -9.96 -4.09 13.02
C THR A 107 -9.99 -5.48 13.66
N SER A 108 -9.06 -6.37 13.30
CA SER A 108 -8.93 -7.72 13.89
C SER A 108 -8.75 -7.66 15.41
N ARG A 109 -7.88 -6.75 15.88
CA ARG A 109 -7.64 -6.54 17.33
C ARG A 109 -8.89 -6.02 18.06
N LEU A 110 -9.59 -5.05 17.47
CA LEU A 110 -10.82 -4.52 18.07
C LEU A 110 -11.90 -5.58 18.20
N LEU A 111 -12.03 -6.47 17.22
CA LEU A 111 -12.96 -7.60 17.28
C LEU A 111 -12.56 -8.58 18.39
N ALA A 112 -11.28 -8.91 18.52
CA ALA A 112 -10.78 -9.79 19.56
C ALA A 112 -11.05 -9.20 20.96
N ASP A 113 -10.74 -7.92 21.17
CA ASP A 113 -11.00 -7.21 22.42
C ASP A 113 -12.49 -7.18 22.77
N PHE A 114 -13.36 -6.95 21.78
CA PHE A 114 -14.81 -6.95 21.97
C PHE A 114 -15.32 -8.32 22.43
N ILE A 115 -14.91 -9.39 21.74
CA ILE A 115 -15.29 -10.78 22.05
C ILE A 115 -14.77 -11.20 23.44
N ALA A 116 -13.53 -10.83 23.77
CA ALA A 116 -12.95 -11.10 25.08
C ALA A 116 -13.81 -10.49 26.21
N ARG A 117 -14.14 -9.20 26.09
CA ARG A 117 -14.91 -8.43 27.09
C ARG A 117 -16.36 -8.91 27.25
N GLN A 118 -17.02 -9.39 26.20
CA GLN A 118 -18.40 -9.90 26.31
C GLN A 118 -18.50 -11.08 27.28
N GLY A 119 -17.51 -11.98 27.29
CA GLY A 119 -17.48 -13.11 28.21
C GLY A 119 -17.32 -12.72 29.68
N ASP A 120 -16.57 -11.64 29.98
CA ASP A 120 -16.35 -11.18 31.35
C ASP A 120 -17.64 -10.59 31.97
N THR A 121 -18.46 -9.93 31.17
CA THR A 121 -19.76 -9.38 31.59
C THR A 121 -20.81 -10.46 31.85
N GLN A 122 -20.81 -11.56 31.10
CA GLN A 122 -21.73 -12.68 31.33
C GLN A 122 -21.34 -13.53 32.55
N GLY A 123 -20.04 -13.64 32.86
CA GLY A 123 -19.56 -14.32 34.07
C GLY A 123 -19.94 -13.60 35.36
N ARG A 124 -19.92 -12.26 35.38
CA ARG A 124 -20.31 -11.45 36.57
C ARG A 124 -21.81 -11.37 36.86
N LEU A 125 -22.66 -11.67 35.89
CA LEU A 125 -24.13 -11.69 36.09
C LEU A 125 -24.64 -13.05 36.57
N ALA A 126 -23.76 -14.06 36.67
CA ALA A 126 -24.09 -15.41 37.09
C ALA A 126 -23.59 -15.77 38.52
N GLU A 127 -22.92 -14.83 39.20
CA GLU A 127 -22.62 -14.85 40.64
C GLU A 127 -23.65 -14.02 41.43
#